data_AF-R6W3Q2-F1
#
_entry.id   AF-R6W3Q2-F1
#
_cell.length_a   1.000
_cell.length_b   1.000
_cell.length_c   1.000
_cell.angle_alpha   90.00
_cell.angle_beta   90.00
_cell.angle_gamma   90.00
#
_symmetry.space_group_name_H-M   'P 1'
#
loop_
_entity.id
_entity.type
_entity.pdbx_description
1 polymer ?
#
loop_
_entity_poly.entity_id
_entity_poly.type
_entity_poly.pdbx_seq_one_letter_code
_entity_poly.pdbx_strand_id
1 'polypeptide(L)'
;MKNLQNTLSELRRNKLVWNLLLIVLIILAMAVIAHFVMQAGTRHGARRTVPDFSGIALGEAQRIARANDLRLHINDSLFVPAYEGGTVLDQLPEGGVEVKPGRTVYITINAFRQKQVPVPYVAGRSLRQAKNMLEIAGLEIERLVYRPDIATNYVLEEYCDNRPVQPESKIEAEAGSGVTLYVGVQAGDSLTIVPQVIGATLRQAKSRLWELGLNVGRIAFDEGIDLINQKDARVYIQTPGAERAAVLGSPVELRLTLDADKLTRARSEATKQAATAAEERMRMERERDSLREAGALTALPQPEATEGGPTAEERRSESRPKQQASEPDEFFD
;
A
#
# COMPACT_ATOMS: atom_id res chain seq x y z
N MET A 1 6.40 80.00 42.17
CA MET A 1 5.40 79.79 41.10
C MET A 1 5.22 81.00 40.14
N LYS A 2 6.08 82.03 40.15
CA LYS A 2 5.96 83.21 39.24
C LYS A 2 6.66 83.08 37.88
N ASN A 3 7.55 82.11 37.68
CA ASN A 3 8.33 81.95 36.44
C ASN A 3 7.68 81.08 35.35
N LEU A 4 6.54 80.43 35.61
CA LEU A 4 5.85 79.64 34.58
C LEU A 4 4.87 80.47 33.75
N GLN A 5 4.25 81.49 34.35
CA GLN A 5 3.26 82.32 33.67
C GLN A 5 3.92 83.30 32.68
N ASN A 6 5.09 83.84 33.01
CA ASN A 6 5.85 84.74 32.11
C ASN A 6 6.44 84.00 30.90
N THR A 7 6.84 82.74 31.03
CA THR A 7 7.38 81.96 29.91
C THR A 7 6.30 81.52 28.93
N LEU A 8 5.09 81.25 29.41
CA LEU A 8 3.91 80.95 28.58
C LEU A 8 3.46 82.16 27.73
N SER A 9 3.53 83.38 28.25
CA SER A 9 3.17 84.60 27.50
C SER A 9 4.22 85.01 26.46
N GLU A 10 5.51 84.81 26.75
CA GLU A 10 6.62 85.05 25.81
C GLU A 10 6.58 84.07 24.62
N LEU A 11 6.22 82.81 24.87
CA LEU A 11 6.06 81.77 23.84
C LEU A 11 4.93 82.09 22.85
N ARG A 12 3.85 82.73 23.32
CA ARG A 12 2.68 83.08 22.51
C ARG A 12 2.92 84.30 21.61
N ARG A 13 4.00 85.06 21.83
CA ARG A 13 4.40 86.23 21.02
C ARG A 13 4.99 85.81 19.66
N ASN A 14 5.69 84.67 19.61
CA ASN A 14 6.32 84.14 18.39
C ASN A 14 5.45 83.03 17.79
N LYS A 15 4.64 83.38 16.78
CA LYS A 15 3.69 82.46 16.11
C LYS A 15 4.34 81.14 15.64
N LEU A 16 5.61 81.17 15.21
CA LEU A 16 6.37 79.99 14.78
C LEU A 16 6.70 79.03 15.94
N VAL A 17 7.17 79.55 17.08
CA VAL A 17 7.52 78.73 18.26
C VAL A 17 6.27 78.12 18.88
N TRP A 18 5.17 78.89 18.91
CA TRP A 18 3.87 78.40 19.38
C TRP A 18 3.33 77.27 18.50
N ASN A 19 3.37 77.40 17.17
CA ASN A 19 2.95 76.35 16.25
C ASN A 19 3.84 75.10 16.35
N LEU A 20 5.16 75.25 16.51
CA LEU A 20 6.08 74.13 16.72
C LEU A 20 5.76 73.35 18.00
N LEU A 21 5.49 74.04 19.09
CA LEU A 21 5.12 73.40 20.36
C LEU A 21 3.78 72.66 20.25
N LEU A 22 2.82 73.24 19.52
CA LEU A 22 1.52 72.63 19.27
C LEU A 22 1.64 71.38 18.39
N ILE A 23 2.51 71.39 17.38
CA ILE A 23 2.84 70.20 16.56
C ILE A 23 3.46 69.11 17.43
N VAL A 24 4.44 69.45 18.28
CA VAL A 24 5.07 68.48 19.20
C VAL A 24 4.04 67.88 20.15
N LEU A 25 3.13 68.69 20.69
CA LEU A 25 2.05 68.22 21.57
C LEU A 25 1.07 67.29 20.84
N ILE A 26 0.70 67.61 19.58
CA ILE A 26 -0.16 66.75 18.76
C ILE A 26 0.54 65.42 18.44
N ILE A 27 1.82 65.45 18.08
CA ILE A 27 2.60 64.23 17.81
C ILE A 27 2.67 63.37 19.07
N LEU A 28 2.90 63.97 20.24
CA LEU A 28 2.91 63.26 21.52
C LEU A 28 1.54 62.64 21.83
N ALA A 29 0.45 63.40 21.62
CA ALA A 29 -0.91 62.90 21.82
C ALA A 29 -1.23 61.74 20.86
N MET A 30 -0.86 61.85 19.58
CA MET A 30 -0.99 60.77 18.61
C MET A 30 -0.19 59.54 19.00
N ALA A 31 1.04 59.70 19.49
CA ALA A 31 1.88 58.59 19.95
C ALA A 31 1.26 57.86 21.15
N VAL A 32 0.69 58.61 22.11
CA VAL A 32 -0.01 58.04 23.28
C VAL A 32 -1.28 57.30 22.85
N ILE A 33 -2.09 57.89 21.95
CA ILE A 33 -3.29 57.23 21.42
C ILE A 33 -2.91 55.97 20.65
N ALA A 34 -1.91 56.03 19.77
CA ALA A 34 -1.42 54.88 19.03
C ALA A 34 -0.91 53.77 19.96
N HIS A 35 -0.19 54.13 21.03
CA HIS A 35 0.26 53.19 22.05
C HIS A 35 -0.92 52.50 22.75
N PHE A 36 -1.93 53.26 23.16
CA PHE A 36 -3.12 52.72 23.84
C PHE A 36 -3.97 51.85 22.90
N VAL A 37 -4.14 52.26 21.65
CA VAL A 37 -4.82 51.48 20.60
C VAL A 37 -4.06 50.18 20.31
N MET A 38 -2.72 50.22 20.26
CA MET A 38 -1.93 49.00 20.11
C MET A 38 -2.06 48.09 21.34
N GLN A 39 -2.04 48.62 22.56
CA GLN A 39 -2.23 47.83 23.79
C GLN A 39 -3.62 47.16 23.83
N ALA A 40 -4.68 47.88 23.45
CA ALA A 40 -6.04 47.34 23.39
C ALA A 40 -6.24 46.34 22.24
N GLY A 41 -5.67 46.62 21.05
CA GLY A 41 -5.83 45.81 19.86
C GLY A 41 -5.00 44.52 19.85
N THR A 42 -3.85 44.50 20.54
CA THR A 42 -2.92 43.35 20.50
C THR A 42 -3.09 42.36 21.64
N ARG A 43 -4.00 42.60 22.60
CA ARG A 43 -4.27 41.74 23.78
C ARG A 43 -2.96 41.16 24.37
N HIS A 44 -2.04 42.02 24.79
CA HIS A 44 -0.82 41.60 25.46
C HIS A 44 -1.17 40.87 26.77
N GLY A 45 -0.75 39.61 26.90
CA GLY A 45 -0.70 38.91 28.19
C GLY A 45 -1.66 37.74 28.39
N ALA A 46 -2.67 37.54 27.53
CA ALA A 46 -3.43 36.29 27.59
C ALA A 46 -2.59 35.18 26.96
N ARG A 47 -2.09 34.28 27.80
CA ARG A 47 -1.36 33.07 27.38
C ARG A 47 -2.13 31.85 27.85
N ARG A 48 -2.22 30.84 27.01
CA ARG A 48 -2.81 29.54 27.32
C ARG A 48 -1.75 28.49 27.09
N THR A 49 -1.58 27.61 28.06
CA THR A 49 -0.74 26.43 27.90
C THR A 49 -1.45 25.47 26.96
N VAL A 50 -0.75 25.00 25.95
CA VAL A 50 -1.25 23.97 25.02
C VAL A 50 -1.28 22.64 25.77
N PRO A 51 -2.46 21.99 25.91
CA PRO A 51 -2.52 20.63 26.42
C PRO A 51 -1.79 19.64 25.49
N ASP A 52 -1.30 18.54 26.05
CA ASP A 52 -0.86 17.43 25.22
C ASP A 52 -2.09 16.63 24.77
N PHE A 53 -2.28 16.58 23.46
CA PHE A 53 -3.32 15.83 22.77
C PHE A 53 -2.78 14.51 22.22
N SER A 54 -1.50 14.18 22.41
CA SER A 54 -0.91 12.93 21.93
C SER A 54 -1.57 11.70 22.59
N GLY A 55 -1.94 10.71 21.78
CA GLY A 55 -2.50 9.44 22.26
C GLY A 55 -3.98 9.48 22.66
N ILE A 56 -4.65 10.65 22.61
CA ILE A 56 -6.10 10.74 22.86
C ILE A 56 -6.90 10.76 21.55
N ALA A 57 -8.17 10.36 21.63
CA ALA A 57 -9.08 10.37 20.49
C ALA A 57 -9.44 11.79 20.04
N LEU A 58 -9.54 12.03 18.73
CA LEU A 58 -9.85 13.33 18.14
C LEU A 58 -11.08 14.01 18.76
N GLY A 59 -12.14 13.24 19.04
CA GLY A 59 -13.36 13.78 19.65
C GLY A 59 -13.10 14.34 21.06
N GLU A 60 -12.26 13.68 21.85
CA GLU A 60 -11.86 14.14 23.17
C GLU A 60 -10.90 15.33 23.09
N ALA A 61 -9.90 15.26 22.20
CA ALA A 61 -8.98 16.37 21.93
C ALA A 61 -9.75 17.64 21.57
N GLN A 62 -10.77 17.55 20.73
CA GLN A 62 -11.63 18.68 20.36
C GLN A 62 -12.42 19.27 21.54
N ARG A 63 -12.78 18.46 22.55
CA ARG A 63 -13.41 18.99 23.78
C ARG A 63 -12.38 19.74 24.62
N ILE A 64 -11.21 19.16 24.84
CA ILE A 64 -10.12 19.74 25.64
C ILE A 64 -9.63 21.04 25.00
N ALA A 65 -9.46 21.06 23.68
CA ALA A 65 -9.05 22.25 22.95
C ALA A 65 -10.07 23.39 23.09
N ARG A 66 -11.37 23.10 22.93
CA ARG A 66 -12.44 24.09 23.13
C ARG A 66 -12.47 24.63 24.56
N ALA A 67 -12.23 23.79 25.56
CA ALA A 67 -12.15 24.21 26.95
C ALA A 67 -10.94 25.13 27.25
N ASN A 68 -9.90 25.08 26.43
CA ASN A 68 -8.67 25.88 26.58
C ASN A 68 -8.57 27.06 25.59
N ASP A 69 -9.68 27.44 24.95
CA ASP A 69 -9.73 28.48 23.90
C ASP A 69 -8.79 28.19 22.70
N LEU A 70 -8.56 26.91 22.37
CA LEU A 70 -7.72 26.48 21.25
C LEU A 70 -8.58 25.93 20.11
N ARG A 71 -8.06 26.03 18.88
CA ARG A 71 -8.68 25.44 17.68
C ARG A 71 -7.83 24.28 17.20
N LEU A 72 -8.41 23.12 16.96
CA LEU A 72 -7.70 22.01 16.33
C LEU A 72 -7.89 22.06 14.82
N HIS A 73 -6.81 21.81 14.09
CA HIS A 73 -6.82 21.63 12.64
C HIS A 73 -6.07 20.35 12.30
N ILE A 74 -6.72 19.44 11.58
CA ILE A 74 -6.07 18.21 11.12
C ILE A 74 -5.20 18.61 9.93
N ASN A 75 -3.89 18.53 10.11
CA ASN A 75 -2.93 18.88 9.06
C ASN A 75 -2.60 17.67 8.19
N ASP A 76 -2.47 16.50 8.82
CA ASP A 76 -2.10 15.26 8.15
C ASP A 76 -2.75 14.05 8.84
N SER A 77 -2.74 12.92 8.14
CA SER A 77 -3.17 11.64 8.68
C SER A 77 -2.22 10.53 8.24
N LEU A 78 -1.71 9.76 9.20
CA LEU A 78 -0.86 8.60 8.95
C LEU A 78 -1.60 7.33 9.37
N PHE A 79 -1.39 6.20 8.69
CA PHE A 79 -1.96 4.93 9.12
C PHE A 79 -0.91 4.11 9.85
N VAL A 80 -1.10 3.92 11.15
CA VAL A 80 -0.26 3.08 12.01
C VAL A 80 -1.14 1.98 12.59
N PRO A 81 -0.95 0.71 12.20
CA PRO A 81 -1.81 -0.40 12.64
C PRO A 81 -1.89 -0.61 14.16
N ALA A 82 -0.91 -0.09 14.91
CA ALA A 82 -0.86 -0.21 16.36
C ALA A 82 -1.81 0.76 17.10
N TYR A 83 -2.35 1.77 16.42
CA TYR A 83 -3.24 2.77 17.00
C TYR A 83 -4.64 2.69 16.38
N GLU A 84 -5.65 3.11 17.13
CA GLU A 84 -7.02 3.22 16.63
C GLU A 84 -7.19 4.43 15.70
N GLY A 85 -8.15 4.36 14.78
CA GLY A 85 -8.46 5.45 13.87
C GLY A 85 -8.94 6.69 14.61
N GLY A 86 -8.38 7.85 14.28
CA GLY A 86 -8.71 9.13 14.91
C GLY A 86 -7.92 9.44 16.19
N THR A 87 -6.99 8.58 16.62
CA THR A 87 -6.04 8.90 17.69
C THR A 87 -5.05 9.95 17.20
N VAL A 88 -4.78 10.98 17.99
CA VAL A 88 -3.75 11.99 17.66
C VAL A 88 -2.37 11.37 17.85
N LEU A 89 -1.58 11.38 16.78
CA LEU A 89 -0.20 10.85 16.77
C LEU A 89 0.82 11.93 17.09
N ASP A 90 0.58 13.15 16.63
CA ASP A 90 1.50 14.28 16.77
C ASP A 90 0.72 15.60 16.78
N GLN A 91 1.33 16.64 17.35
CA GLN A 91 0.77 17.97 17.42
C GLN A 91 1.82 19.07 17.27
N LEU A 92 1.38 20.22 16.76
CA LEU A 92 2.18 21.43 16.66
C LEU A 92 1.31 22.66 16.94
N PRO A 93 1.62 23.48 17.95
CA PRO A 93 2.75 23.41 18.89
C PRO A 93 2.72 22.22 19.87
N GLU A 94 3.89 21.85 20.38
CA GLU A 94 4.04 20.79 21.40
C GLU A 94 3.27 21.12 22.70
N GLY A 95 2.90 20.08 23.43
CA GLY A 95 2.25 20.19 24.74
C GLY A 95 3.12 20.96 25.73
N GLY A 96 2.49 21.76 26.60
CA GLY A 96 3.16 22.59 27.60
C GLY A 96 3.63 23.96 27.10
N VAL A 97 3.58 24.24 25.79
CA VAL A 97 3.97 25.55 25.24
C VAL A 97 2.89 26.60 25.47
N GLU A 98 3.28 27.83 25.76
CA GLU A 98 2.35 28.96 25.89
C GLU A 98 2.01 29.58 24.53
N VAL A 99 0.73 29.67 24.22
CA VAL A 99 0.22 30.30 22.99
C VAL A 99 -0.81 31.38 23.30
N LYS A 100 -1.06 32.26 22.34
CA LYS A 100 -2.17 33.21 22.43
C LYS A 100 -3.52 32.48 22.34
N PRO A 101 -4.57 32.92 23.05
CA PRO A 101 -5.92 32.39 22.90
C PRO A 101 -6.37 32.41 21.44
N GLY A 102 -7.13 31.40 21.05
CA GLY A 102 -7.61 31.22 19.68
C GLY A 102 -6.56 30.70 18.70
N ARG A 103 -5.36 30.32 19.18
CA ARG A 103 -4.34 29.72 18.33
C ARG A 103 -4.81 28.38 17.78
N THR A 104 -4.52 28.14 16.51
CA THR A 104 -4.71 26.85 15.87
C THR A 104 -3.55 25.92 16.23
N VAL A 105 -3.89 24.77 16.80
CA VAL A 105 -2.99 23.63 17.00
C VAL A 105 -3.22 22.68 15.85
N TYR A 106 -2.17 22.42 15.09
CA TYR A 106 -2.15 21.46 14.01
C TYR A 106 -1.94 20.08 14.61
N ILE A 107 -2.73 19.10 14.21
CA ILE A 107 -2.62 17.73 14.68
C ILE A 107 -2.48 16.78 13.50
N THR A 108 -1.67 15.74 13.72
CA THR A 108 -1.59 14.57 12.85
C THR A 108 -2.36 13.46 13.51
N ILE A 109 -3.34 12.89 12.81
CA ILE A 109 -4.18 11.81 13.35
C ILE A 109 -3.82 10.47 12.73
N ASN A 110 -4.15 9.39 13.43
CA ASN A 110 -4.16 8.07 12.83
C ASN A 110 -5.36 7.96 11.88
N ALA A 111 -5.12 7.57 10.64
CA ALA A 111 -6.16 7.46 9.63
C ALA A 111 -7.17 6.37 10.02
N PHE A 112 -8.45 6.60 9.74
CA PHE A 112 -9.51 5.63 10.01
C PHE A 112 -9.44 4.39 9.10
N ARG A 113 -8.84 4.55 7.93
CA ARG A 113 -8.67 3.50 6.92
C ARG A 113 -7.30 3.61 6.31
N GLN A 114 -6.81 2.49 5.82
CA GLN A 114 -5.58 2.45 5.05
C GLN A 114 -5.75 3.27 3.76
N LYS A 115 -4.65 3.84 3.28
CA LYS A 115 -4.65 4.63 2.04
C LYS A 115 -5.14 3.77 0.88
N GLN A 116 -6.18 4.23 0.18
CA GLN A 116 -6.67 3.60 -1.03
C GLN A 116 -5.73 3.93 -2.21
N VAL A 117 -5.42 2.94 -3.03
CA VAL A 117 -4.60 3.07 -4.23
C VAL A 117 -5.35 2.47 -5.43
N PRO A 118 -5.24 3.08 -6.62
CA PRO A 118 -5.87 2.53 -7.82
C PRO A 118 -5.19 1.22 -8.21
N VAL A 119 -6.00 0.20 -8.51
CA VAL A 119 -5.50 -1.09 -9.00
C VAL A 119 -5.19 -0.95 -10.50
N PRO A 120 -3.91 -1.08 -10.92
CA PRO A 120 -3.54 -0.97 -12.32
C PRO A 120 -4.03 -2.20 -13.09
N TYR A 121 -4.44 -2.01 -14.36
CA TYR A 121 -4.77 -3.12 -15.23
C TYR A 121 -3.49 -3.82 -15.74
N VAL A 122 -3.28 -5.08 -15.36
CA VAL A 122 -2.07 -5.87 -15.70
C VAL A 122 -2.34 -7.08 -16.60
N ALA A 123 -3.60 -7.40 -16.89
CA ALA A 123 -3.91 -8.47 -17.84
C ALA A 123 -3.33 -8.14 -19.24
N GLY A 124 -2.85 -9.18 -19.91
CA GLY A 124 -2.11 -9.06 -21.17
C GLY A 124 -0.61 -8.75 -21.01
N ARG A 125 -0.06 -8.81 -19.78
CA ARG A 125 1.37 -8.60 -19.49
C ARG A 125 2.04 -9.87 -19.00
N SER A 126 3.37 -9.91 -19.03
CA SER A 126 4.12 -10.97 -18.35
C SER A 126 3.96 -10.86 -16.83
N LEU A 127 3.98 -11.98 -16.12
CA LEU A 127 3.89 -12.04 -14.66
C LEU A 127 4.87 -11.09 -13.97
N ARG A 128 6.11 -11.02 -14.47
CA ARG A 128 7.15 -10.12 -13.95
C ARG A 128 6.80 -8.64 -14.14
N GLN A 129 6.19 -8.26 -15.26
CA GLN A 129 5.71 -6.89 -15.47
C GLN A 129 4.51 -6.57 -14.58
N ALA A 130 3.55 -7.49 -14.50
CA ALA A 130 2.38 -7.35 -13.64
C ALA A 130 2.78 -7.16 -12.17
N LYS A 131 3.67 -8.01 -11.67
CA LYS A 131 4.28 -7.88 -10.34
C LYS A 131 4.86 -6.48 -10.11
N ASN A 132 5.70 -5.99 -11.02
CA ASN A 132 6.33 -4.66 -10.86
C ASN A 132 5.28 -3.54 -10.85
N MET A 133 4.25 -3.64 -11.69
CA MET A 133 3.16 -2.64 -11.73
C MET A 133 2.37 -2.63 -10.42
N LEU A 134 2.04 -3.79 -9.87
CA LEU A 134 1.37 -3.92 -8.58
C LEU A 134 2.25 -3.40 -7.44
N GLU A 135 3.52 -3.78 -7.37
CA GLU A 135 4.46 -3.31 -6.34
C GLU A 135 4.63 -1.78 -6.37
N ILE A 136 4.71 -1.17 -7.56
CA ILE A 136 4.78 0.29 -7.74
C ILE A 136 3.48 0.97 -7.27
N ALA A 137 2.32 0.37 -7.53
CA ALA A 137 1.04 0.85 -7.03
C ALA A 137 0.89 0.68 -5.51
N GLY A 138 1.80 -0.05 -4.86
CA GLY A 138 1.73 -0.37 -3.44
C GLY A 138 0.79 -1.54 -3.15
N LEU A 139 0.56 -2.43 -4.11
CA LEU A 139 -0.26 -3.62 -4.01
C LEU A 139 0.62 -4.88 -3.99
N GLU A 140 0.09 -5.98 -3.48
CA GLU A 140 0.74 -7.28 -3.45
C GLU A 140 0.02 -8.29 -4.35
N ILE A 141 0.66 -9.42 -4.66
CA ILE A 141 -0.01 -10.56 -5.29
C ILE A 141 -0.57 -11.45 -4.19
N GLU A 142 -1.89 -11.62 -4.16
CA GLU A 142 -2.53 -12.53 -3.20
C GLU A 142 -2.26 -13.98 -3.57
N ARG A 143 -2.51 -14.31 -4.84
CA ARG A 143 -2.48 -15.68 -5.37
C ARG A 143 -2.27 -15.68 -6.87
N LEU A 144 -1.43 -16.60 -7.33
CA LEU A 144 -1.27 -17.00 -8.72
C LEU A 144 -2.11 -18.26 -8.97
N VAL A 145 -3.02 -18.19 -9.93
CA VAL A 145 -3.86 -19.32 -10.34
C VAL A 145 -3.53 -19.66 -11.79
N TYR A 146 -2.88 -20.81 -11.98
CA TYR A 146 -2.44 -21.22 -13.30
C TYR A 146 -3.57 -21.89 -14.10
N ARG A 147 -3.66 -21.54 -15.38
CA ARG A 147 -4.62 -22.07 -16.35
C ARG A 147 -3.89 -22.53 -17.62
N PRO A 148 -4.36 -23.60 -18.29
CA PRO A 148 -3.78 -24.01 -19.57
C PRO A 148 -3.83 -22.86 -20.58
N ASP A 149 -2.68 -22.51 -21.15
CA ASP A 149 -2.53 -21.46 -22.16
C ASP A 149 -1.30 -21.73 -23.03
N ILE A 150 -1.19 -21.08 -24.18
CA ILE A 150 -0.01 -21.20 -25.05
C ILE A 150 1.22 -20.48 -24.48
N ALA A 151 1.03 -19.51 -23.59
CA ALA A 151 2.10 -18.68 -23.04
C ALA A 151 2.24 -18.87 -21.53
N THR A 152 3.32 -19.51 -21.09
CA THR A 152 3.65 -19.63 -19.67
C THR A 152 3.97 -18.26 -19.06
N ASN A 153 3.45 -18.01 -17.85
CA ASN A 153 3.67 -16.77 -17.09
C ASN A 153 3.09 -15.51 -17.76
N TYR A 154 2.07 -15.66 -18.61
CA TYR A 154 1.29 -14.55 -19.14
C TYR A 154 0.03 -14.32 -18.31
N VAL A 155 -0.25 -13.08 -17.90
CA VAL A 155 -1.44 -12.77 -17.09
C VAL A 155 -2.66 -12.71 -18.02
N LEU A 156 -3.61 -13.61 -17.79
CA LEU A 156 -4.86 -13.73 -18.53
C LEU A 156 -5.92 -12.80 -17.95
N GLU A 157 -6.09 -12.85 -16.64
CA GLU A 157 -7.10 -12.09 -15.90
C GLU A 157 -6.56 -11.72 -14.52
N GLU A 158 -7.13 -10.69 -13.91
CA GLU A 158 -6.83 -10.30 -12.54
C GLU A 158 -8.11 -9.94 -11.78
N TYR A 159 -8.09 -10.21 -10.49
CA TYR A 159 -9.22 -9.98 -9.60
C TYR A 159 -8.75 -9.28 -8.33
N CYS A 160 -9.49 -8.25 -7.94
CA CYS A 160 -9.32 -7.55 -6.67
C CYS A 160 -10.62 -7.68 -5.87
N ASP A 161 -10.55 -8.22 -4.66
CA ASP A 161 -11.73 -8.52 -3.81
C ASP A 161 -12.82 -9.30 -4.54
N ASN A 162 -12.44 -10.34 -5.28
CA ASN A 162 -13.32 -11.16 -6.14
C ASN A 162 -14.04 -10.39 -7.27
N ARG A 163 -13.63 -9.16 -7.58
CA ARG A 163 -14.14 -8.40 -8.73
C ARG A 163 -13.10 -8.43 -9.86
N PRO A 164 -13.49 -8.76 -11.10
CA PRO A 164 -12.57 -8.71 -12.24
C PRO A 164 -12.16 -7.26 -12.50
N VAL A 165 -10.87 -7.03 -12.75
CA VAL A 165 -10.36 -5.72 -13.16
C VAL A 165 -10.33 -5.66 -14.68
N GLN A 166 -10.96 -4.63 -15.25
CA GLN A 166 -10.96 -4.33 -16.68
C GLN A 166 -10.20 -3.02 -16.95
N PRO A 167 -9.76 -2.72 -18.19
CA PRO A 167 -9.00 -1.50 -18.49
C PRO A 167 -9.70 -0.20 -18.06
N GLU A 168 -11.02 -0.19 -18.07
CA GLU A 168 -11.88 0.95 -17.72
C GLU A 168 -12.31 0.92 -16.25
N SER A 169 -11.95 -0.12 -15.51
CA SER A 169 -12.31 -0.28 -14.10
C SER A 169 -11.54 0.73 -13.24
N LYS A 170 -12.27 1.49 -12.44
CA LYS A 170 -11.72 2.39 -11.42
C LYS A 170 -11.78 1.72 -10.04
N ILE A 171 -11.18 0.53 -9.95
CA ILE A 171 -11.12 -0.21 -8.69
C ILE A 171 -9.99 0.40 -7.85
N GLU A 172 -10.32 0.77 -6.63
CA GLU A 172 -9.36 1.15 -5.61
C GLU A 172 -9.33 0.08 -4.54
N ALA A 173 -8.14 -0.20 -4.03
CA ALA A 173 -7.91 -1.15 -2.97
C ALA A 173 -6.95 -0.56 -1.93
N GLU A 174 -6.98 -1.09 -0.72
CA GLU A 174 -6.11 -0.62 0.35
C GLU A 174 -4.65 -0.90 0.01
N ALA A 175 -3.75 0.05 0.22
CA ALA A 175 -2.33 -0.16 0.00
C ALA A 175 -1.86 -1.41 0.76
N GLY A 176 -1.18 -2.34 0.10
CA GLY A 176 -0.78 -3.63 0.66
C GLY A 176 -1.82 -4.74 0.51
N SER A 177 -3.00 -4.45 -0.06
CA SER A 177 -3.96 -5.49 -0.43
C SER A 177 -3.41 -6.38 -1.53
N GLY A 178 -3.91 -7.61 -1.57
CA GLY A 178 -3.52 -8.60 -2.56
C GLY A 178 -4.42 -8.57 -3.79
N VAL A 179 -3.83 -8.80 -4.97
CA VAL A 179 -4.53 -9.04 -6.24
C VAL A 179 -4.31 -10.50 -6.64
N THR A 180 -5.39 -11.19 -6.99
CA THR A 180 -5.32 -12.56 -7.51
C THR A 180 -5.12 -12.52 -9.03
N LEU A 181 -4.07 -13.17 -9.53
CA LEU A 181 -3.73 -13.22 -10.95
C LEU A 181 -3.99 -14.61 -11.52
N TYR A 182 -4.71 -14.67 -12.63
CA TYR A 182 -4.83 -15.87 -13.45
C TYR A 182 -3.74 -15.84 -14.51
N VAL A 183 -2.94 -16.90 -14.57
CA VAL A 183 -1.71 -16.93 -15.35
C VAL A 183 -1.70 -18.14 -16.27
N GLY A 184 -1.26 -17.97 -17.50
CA GLY A 184 -1.10 -19.05 -18.47
C GLY A 184 0.04 -20.01 -18.10
N VAL A 185 -0.16 -21.30 -18.42
CA VAL A 185 0.87 -22.34 -18.39
C VAL A 185 0.74 -23.24 -19.61
N GLN A 186 1.85 -23.38 -20.35
CA GLN A 186 1.92 -24.29 -21.49
C GLN A 186 2.02 -25.75 -21.01
N ALA A 187 1.39 -26.66 -21.75
CA ALA A 187 1.50 -28.10 -21.48
C ALA A 187 2.97 -28.53 -21.47
N GLY A 188 3.40 -29.18 -20.38
CA GLY A 188 4.79 -29.60 -20.16
C GLY A 188 5.69 -28.57 -19.46
N ASP A 189 5.28 -27.30 -19.38
CA ASP A 189 6.05 -26.20 -18.75
C ASP A 189 5.48 -25.81 -17.38
N SER A 190 4.96 -26.81 -16.65
CA SER A 190 4.28 -26.60 -15.36
C SER A 190 5.18 -26.70 -14.14
N LEU A 191 6.47 -26.97 -14.33
CA LEU A 191 7.43 -27.17 -13.24
C LEU A 191 8.39 -26.00 -13.14
N THR A 192 8.65 -25.58 -11.90
CA THR A 192 9.61 -24.54 -11.55
C THR A 192 10.47 -25.02 -10.38
N ILE A 193 11.59 -24.34 -10.14
CA ILE A 193 12.49 -24.66 -9.04
C ILE A 193 12.20 -23.73 -7.88
N VAL A 194 12.05 -24.30 -6.68
CA VAL A 194 11.85 -23.51 -5.46
C VAL A 194 13.15 -22.75 -5.13
N PRO A 195 13.13 -21.41 -5.05
CA PRO A 195 14.32 -20.62 -4.74
C PRO A 195 14.70 -20.74 -3.26
N GLN A 196 15.96 -20.45 -2.96
CA GLN A 196 16.39 -20.24 -1.58
C GLN A 196 15.99 -18.84 -1.10
N VAL A 197 15.10 -18.79 -0.11
CA VAL A 197 14.63 -17.56 0.54
C VAL A 197 15.07 -17.47 2.01
N ILE A 198 15.77 -18.47 2.53
CA ILE A 198 16.35 -18.42 3.88
C ILE A 198 17.28 -17.21 4.02
N GLY A 199 17.09 -16.43 5.09
CA GLY A 199 17.80 -15.18 5.33
C GLY A 199 17.21 -13.95 4.68
N ALA A 200 16.21 -14.09 3.80
CA ALA A 200 15.54 -12.96 3.18
C ALA A 200 14.48 -12.37 4.12
N THR A 201 14.13 -11.09 3.92
CA THR A 201 12.96 -10.48 4.55
C THR A 201 11.67 -11.06 3.96
N LEU A 202 10.53 -10.91 4.65
CA LEU A 202 9.24 -11.38 4.10
C LEU A 202 8.98 -10.81 2.70
N ARG A 203 9.15 -9.50 2.53
CA ARG A 203 9.00 -8.82 1.25
C ARG A 203 9.92 -9.39 0.17
N GLN A 204 11.20 -9.60 0.49
CA GLN A 204 12.15 -10.20 -0.46
C GLN A 204 11.78 -11.64 -0.81
N ALA A 205 11.35 -12.44 0.15
CA ALA A 205 10.92 -13.81 -0.05
C ALA A 205 9.69 -13.88 -0.97
N LYS A 206 8.64 -13.09 -0.68
CA LYS A 206 7.45 -12.98 -1.54
C LYS A 206 7.83 -12.62 -2.98
N SER A 207 8.65 -11.57 -3.13
CA SER A 207 9.11 -11.05 -4.43
C SER A 207 9.86 -12.11 -5.25
N ARG A 208 10.72 -12.92 -4.63
CA ARG A 208 11.44 -14.04 -5.29
C ARG A 208 10.54 -15.21 -5.64
N LEU A 209 9.56 -15.53 -4.79
CA LEU A 209 8.61 -16.62 -5.04
C LEU A 209 7.71 -16.30 -6.24
N TRP A 210 7.14 -15.10 -6.27
CA TRP A 210 6.29 -14.66 -7.39
C TRP A 210 7.05 -14.56 -8.71
N GLU A 211 8.33 -14.19 -8.69
CA GLU A 211 9.19 -14.17 -9.90
C GLU A 211 9.33 -15.54 -10.55
N LEU A 212 9.32 -16.61 -9.75
CA LEU A 212 9.40 -17.98 -10.22
C LEU A 212 8.03 -18.66 -10.37
N GLY A 213 6.96 -17.88 -10.27
CA GLY A 213 5.60 -18.38 -10.44
C GLY A 213 5.07 -19.20 -9.26
N LEU A 214 5.64 -19.02 -8.07
CA LEU A 214 5.24 -19.72 -6.85
C LEU A 214 4.37 -18.85 -5.97
N ASN A 215 3.44 -19.49 -5.26
CA ASN A 215 2.60 -18.83 -4.28
C ASN A 215 3.28 -18.77 -2.91
N VAL A 216 2.91 -17.78 -2.12
CA VAL A 216 3.30 -17.69 -0.71
C VAL A 216 2.25 -18.44 0.10
N GLY A 217 2.67 -19.48 0.80
CA GLY A 217 1.80 -20.31 1.62
C GLY A 217 1.56 -19.73 3.00
N ARG A 218 1.47 -20.61 4.01
CA ARG A 218 1.36 -20.19 5.40
C ARG A 218 2.61 -19.42 5.84
N ILE A 219 2.39 -18.25 6.44
CA ILE A 219 3.43 -17.44 7.09
C ILE A 219 3.28 -17.62 8.60
N ALA A 220 4.34 -18.05 9.28
CA ALA A 220 4.38 -18.14 10.73
C ALA A 220 5.55 -17.32 11.29
N PHE A 221 5.33 -16.67 12.41
CA PHE A 221 6.35 -15.91 13.14
C PHE A 221 6.77 -16.67 14.39
N ASP A 222 8.06 -16.60 14.69
CA ASP A 222 8.64 -17.05 15.95
C ASP A 222 8.19 -16.16 17.12
N GLU A 223 8.40 -16.61 18.35
CA GLU A 223 8.00 -15.88 19.55
C GLU A 223 8.71 -14.52 19.66
N GLY A 224 8.00 -13.51 20.22
CA GLY A 224 8.53 -12.16 20.40
C GLY A 224 8.48 -11.26 19.16
N ILE A 225 7.76 -11.68 18.11
CA ILE A 225 7.53 -10.88 16.91
C ILE A 225 6.15 -10.22 16.97
N ASP A 226 6.15 -8.90 16.96
CA ASP A 226 4.99 -8.02 16.93
C ASP A 226 4.93 -7.22 15.61
N LEU A 227 3.82 -6.48 15.42
CA LEU A 227 3.59 -5.64 14.23
C LEU A 227 4.69 -4.61 13.95
N ILE A 228 5.47 -4.23 14.96
CA ILE A 228 6.53 -3.22 14.88
C ILE A 228 7.85 -3.82 14.36
N ASN A 229 8.22 -5.01 14.83
CA ASN A 229 9.52 -5.64 14.55
C ASN A 229 9.44 -6.72 13.46
N GLN A 230 8.24 -7.13 13.02
CA GLN A 230 8.05 -8.13 11.96
C GLN A 230 8.78 -7.80 10.64
N LYS A 231 8.99 -6.50 10.33
CA LYS A 231 9.73 -6.05 9.13
C LYS A 231 11.20 -6.47 9.15
N ASP A 232 11.75 -6.65 10.35
CA ASP A 232 13.14 -7.01 10.59
C ASP A 232 13.31 -8.53 10.70
N ALA A 233 12.21 -9.28 10.79
CA ALA A 233 12.24 -10.73 10.79
C ALA A 233 12.77 -11.28 9.45
N ARG A 234 13.43 -12.43 9.52
CA ARG A 234 14.02 -13.11 8.38
C ARG A 234 13.53 -14.55 8.30
N VAL A 235 13.36 -15.05 7.10
CA VAL A 235 12.96 -16.45 6.89
C VAL A 235 14.06 -17.37 7.40
N TYR A 236 13.73 -18.28 8.31
CA TYR A 236 14.65 -19.31 8.80
C TYR A 236 14.18 -20.73 8.44
N ILE A 237 12.90 -20.92 8.10
CA ILE A 237 12.40 -22.17 7.54
C ILE A 237 11.57 -21.86 6.31
N GLN A 238 11.78 -22.63 5.24
CA GLN A 238 10.92 -22.66 4.07
C GLN A 238 10.50 -24.10 3.78
N THR A 239 9.27 -24.30 3.30
CA THR A 239 8.79 -25.61 2.87
C THR A 239 7.89 -25.45 1.66
N PRO A 240 8.20 -26.07 0.50
CA PRO A 240 9.33 -26.96 0.23
C PRO A 240 10.71 -26.29 0.34
N GLY A 241 11.74 -27.12 0.57
CA GLY A 241 13.14 -26.68 0.56
C GLY A 241 13.58 -26.20 -0.82
N ALA A 242 14.66 -25.42 -0.85
CA ALA A 242 15.23 -24.88 -2.09
C ALA A 242 15.69 -26.00 -3.05
N GLU A 243 15.82 -25.67 -4.33
CA GLU A 243 16.28 -26.55 -5.42
C GLU A 243 15.34 -27.73 -5.75
N ARG A 244 14.25 -27.91 -5.00
CA ARG A 244 13.21 -28.88 -5.32
C ARG A 244 12.35 -28.40 -6.48
N ALA A 245 11.94 -29.34 -7.34
CA ALA A 245 10.94 -29.07 -8.35
C ALA A 245 9.56 -28.93 -7.68
N ALA A 246 8.82 -27.90 -8.08
CA ALA A 246 7.45 -27.65 -7.67
C ALA A 246 6.60 -27.27 -8.88
N VAL A 247 5.30 -27.53 -8.81
CA VAL A 247 4.37 -27.10 -9.86
C VAL A 247 4.17 -25.58 -9.76
N LEU A 248 4.05 -24.88 -10.88
CA LEU A 248 3.68 -23.47 -10.92
C LEU A 248 2.39 -23.23 -10.10
N GLY A 249 2.40 -22.17 -9.29
CA GLY A 249 1.33 -21.85 -8.35
C GLY A 249 1.37 -22.66 -7.04
N SER A 250 2.33 -23.57 -6.86
CA SER A 250 2.49 -24.27 -5.58
C SER A 250 2.83 -23.29 -4.47
N PRO A 251 2.24 -23.44 -3.26
CA PRO A 251 2.55 -22.60 -2.13
C PRO A 251 3.89 -23.00 -1.49
N VAL A 252 4.66 -21.99 -1.07
CA VAL A 252 5.84 -22.15 -0.22
C VAL A 252 5.54 -21.54 1.14
N GLU A 253 5.51 -22.38 2.17
CA GLU A 253 5.35 -21.96 3.56
C GLU A 253 6.64 -21.35 4.09
N LEU A 254 6.51 -20.28 4.88
CA LEU A 254 7.62 -19.51 5.41
C LEU A 254 7.48 -19.36 6.92
N ARG A 255 8.57 -19.60 7.65
CA ARG A 255 8.68 -19.24 9.07
C ARG A 255 9.75 -18.18 9.24
N LEU A 256 9.43 -17.13 9.99
CA LEU A 256 10.31 -15.99 10.21
C LEU A 256 10.71 -15.87 11.67
N THR A 257 11.97 -15.48 11.91
CA THR A 257 12.54 -15.27 13.25
C THR A 257 13.38 -13.99 13.27
N LEU A 258 13.57 -13.43 14.47
CA LEU A 258 14.56 -12.39 14.75
C LEU A 258 15.85 -12.96 15.37
N ASP A 259 15.85 -14.25 15.74
CA ASP A 259 16.98 -14.93 16.37
C ASP A 259 18.11 -15.19 15.38
N ALA A 260 19.27 -14.57 15.62
CA ALA A 260 20.45 -14.66 14.78
C ALA A 260 21.11 -16.06 14.79
N ASP A 261 21.02 -16.79 15.90
CA ASP A 261 21.61 -18.12 16.05
C ASP A 261 20.77 -19.15 15.28
N LYS A 262 19.44 -19.08 15.42
CA LYS A 262 18.52 -19.88 14.60
C LYS A 262 18.76 -19.62 13.11
N LEU A 263 18.93 -18.36 12.71
CA LEU A 263 19.16 -18.00 11.32
C LEU A 263 20.48 -18.57 10.77
N THR A 264 21.55 -18.53 11.56
CA THR A 264 22.86 -19.04 11.15
C THR A 264 22.83 -20.56 10.95
N ARG A 265 22.22 -21.28 11.89
CA ARG A 265 22.03 -22.74 11.78
C ARG A 265 21.18 -23.09 10.58
N ALA A 266 20.02 -22.45 10.44
CA ALA A 266 19.10 -22.64 9.33
C ALA A 266 19.75 -22.39 7.96
N ARG A 267 20.55 -21.33 7.82
CA ARG A 267 21.29 -21.07 6.57
C ARG A 267 22.24 -22.22 6.23
N SER A 268 23.01 -22.69 7.21
CA SER A 268 23.96 -23.78 6.99
C SER A 268 23.28 -25.09 6.59
N GLU A 269 22.16 -25.42 7.23
CA GLU A 269 21.36 -26.62 6.94
C GLU A 269 20.69 -26.50 5.57
N ALA A 270 20.08 -25.35 5.28
CA ALA A 270 19.42 -25.10 4.01
C ALA A 270 20.39 -25.17 2.83
N THR A 271 21.61 -24.64 2.95
CA THR A 271 22.62 -24.74 1.89
C THR A 271 23.05 -26.19 1.64
N LYS A 272 23.22 -26.99 2.70
CA LYS A 272 23.51 -28.43 2.55
C LYS A 272 22.37 -29.17 1.86
N GLN A 273 21.13 -28.93 2.31
CA GLN A 273 19.94 -29.54 1.72
C GLN A 273 19.74 -29.13 0.25
N ALA A 274 19.99 -27.86 -0.07
CA ALA A 274 19.92 -27.35 -1.43
C ALA A 274 20.98 -28.01 -2.33
N ALA A 275 22.21 -28.16 -1.83
CA ALA A 275 23.28 -28.84 -2.57
C ALA A 275 22.91 -30.31 -2.86
N THR A 276 22.42 -31.05 -1.85
CA THR A 276 21.98 -32.44 -2.05
C THR A 276 20.80 -32.53 -3.02
N ALA A 277 19.82 -31.63 -2.92
CA ALA A 277 18.67 -31.61 -3.82
C ALA A 277 19.07 -31.26 -5.27
N ALA A 278 20.02 -30.36 -5.44
CA ALA A 278 20.57 -30.02 -6.74
C ALA A 278 21.33 -31.21 -7.37
N GLU A 279 22.14 -31.92 -6.59
CA GLU A 279 22.84 -33.14 -7.04
C GLU A 279 21.87 -34.25 -7.45
N GLU A 280 20.86 -34.53 -6.63
CA GLU A 280 19.81 -35.52 -6.93
C GLU A 280 19.08 -35.16 -8.23
N ARG A 281 18.71 -33.89 -8.42
CA ARG A 281 18.08 -33.41 -9.65
C ARG A 281 18.97 -33.60 -10.86
N MET A 282 20.24 -33.16 -10.79
CA MET A 282 21.18 -33.32 -11.90
C MET A 282 21.40 -34.79 -12.26
N ARG A 283 21.39 -35.68 -11.26
CA ARG A 283 21.46 -37.13 -11.49
C ARG A 283 20.22 -37.64 -12.23
N MET A 284 19.02 -37.28 -11.79
CA MET A 284 17.76 -37.68 -12.44
C MET A 284 17.65 -37.12 -13.87
N GLU A 285 18.12 -35.90 -14.10
CA GLU A 285 18.14 -35.30 -15.43
C GLU A 285 19.08 -36.03 -16.37
N ARG A 286 20.31 -36.32 -15.94
CA ARG A 286 21.26 -37.13 -16.72
C ARG A 286 20.73 -38.53 -17.01
N GLU A 287 20.09 -39.16 -16.03
CA GLU A 287 19.48 -40.48 -16.20
C GLU A 287 18.36 -40.43 -17.25
N ARG A 288 17.44 -39.46 -17.13
CA ARG A 288 16.37 -39.23 -18.11
C ARG A 288 16.91 -38.99 -19.51
N ASP A 289 17.97 -38.19 -19.64
CA ASP A 289 18.55 -37.86 -20.94
C ASP A 289 19.29 -39.09 -21.53
N SER A 290 19.97 -39.88 -20.71
CA SER A 290 20.56 -41.16 -21.13
C SER A 290 19.51 -42.19 -21.58
N LEU A 291 18.34 -42.24 -20.91
CA LEU A 291 17.22 -43.11 -21.30
C LEU A 291 16.57 -42.65 -22.61
N ARG A 292 16.55 -41.33 -22.88
CA ARG A 292 16.11 -40.76 -24.15
C ARG A 292 17.06 -41.10 -25.29
N GLU A 293 18.36 -40.96 -25.06
CA GLU A 293 19.39 -41.32 -26.06
C GLU A 293 19.42 -42.82 -26.33
N ALA A 294 19.19 -43.66 -25.32
CA ALA A 294 19.09 -45.12 -25.46
C ALA A 294 17.80 -45.61 -26.15
N GLY A 295 16.89 -44.71 -26.56
CA GLY A 295 15.65 -45.06 -27.27
C GLY A 295 14.59 -45.75 -26.39
N ALA A 296 14.74 -45.75 -25.06
CA ALA A 296 13.90 -46.51 -24.14
C ALA A 296 12.59 -45.81 -23.73
N LEU A 297 12.33 -44.61 -24.25
CA LEU A 297 11.03 -43.93 -24.16
C LEU A 297 10.38 -43.89 -25.54
N THR A 298 9.99 -45.07 -26.04
CA THR A 298 8.94 -45.12 -27.06
C THR A 298 7.71 -44.46 -26.45
N ALA A 299 7.18 -43.47 -27.17
CA ALA A 299 5.97 -42.75 -26.80
C ALA A 299 4.91 -43.72 -26.25
N LEU A 300 4.36 -43.42 -25.08
CA LEU A 300 3.08 -44.02 -24.71
C LEU A 300 2.14 -43.79 -25.90
N PRO A 301 1.49 -44.84 -26.43
CA PRO A 301 0.62 -44.67 -27.58
C PRO A 301 -0.47 -43.69 -27.19
N GLN A 302 -0.56 -42.57 -27.93
CA GLN A 302 -1.80 -41.83 -27.95
C GLN A 302 -2.88 -42.79 -28.41
N PRO A 303 -4.06 -42.82 -27.78
CA PRO A 303 -5.13 -43.69 -28.24
C PRO A 303 -5.41 -43.33 -29.69
N GLU A 304 -5.29 -44.34 -30.56
CA GLU A 304 -5.59 -44.24 -31.98
C GLU A 304 -6.96 -43.56 -32.14
N ALA A 305 -6.95 -42.39 -32.76
CA ALA A 305 -8.16 -41.85 -33.37
C ALA A 305 -8.54 -42.86 -34.45
N THR A 306 -9.53 -43.70 -34.14
CA THR A 306 -10.19 -44.59 -35.08
C THR A 306 -10.54 -43.80 -36.33
N GLU A 307 -9.79 -44.00 -37.41
CA GLU A 307 -10.19 -43.61 -38.76
C GLU A 307 -11.37 -44.50 -39.16
N GLY A 308 -12.56 -44.05 -38.77
CA GLY A 308 -13.84 -44.54 -39.24
C GLY A 308 -14.64 -43.36 -39.76
N GLY A 309 -14.12 -42.69 -40.79
CA GLY A 309 -14.88 -41.69 -41.55
C GLY A 309 -15.80 -42.40 -42.55
N PRO A 310 -17.14 -42.24 -42.46
CA PRO A 310 -18.03 -42.70 -43.51
C PRO A 310 -17.86 -41.83 -44.76
N THR A 311 -17.93 -42.51 -45.90
CA THR A 311 -17.97 -42.00 -47.27
C THR A 311 -18.81 -40.74 -47.43
N ALA A 312 -18.23 -39.75 -48.10
CA ALA A 312 -18.90 -38.54 -48.57
C ALA A 312 -19.81 -38.86 -49.76
N GLU A 313 -20.98 -39.44 -49.52
CA GLU A 313 -22.02 -39.53 -50.54
C GLU A 313 -23.45 -39.68 -49.98
N GLU A 314 -23.79 -39.00 -48.87
CA GLU A 314 -25.21 -38.85 -48.51
C GLU A 314 -25.41 -37.72 -47.49
N ARG A 315 -25.49 -36.48 -47.99
CA ARG A 315 -26.10 -35.35 -47.27
C ARG A 315 -26.40 -34.24 -48.27
N ARG A 316 -27.33 -34.56 -49.17
CA ARG A 316 -27.99 -33.59 -50.05
C ARG A 316 -29.49 -33.71 -49.89
N SER A 317 -29.98 -33.46 -48.68
CA SER A 317 -31.37 -33.10 -48.43
C SER A 317 -31.49 -32.57 -47.01
N GLU A 318 -32.28 -31.49 -46.88
CA GLU A 318 -32.79 -30.94 -45.62
C GLU A 318 -31.72 -30.24 -44.75
N SER A 319 -31.72 -28.93 -44.55
CA SER A 319 -32.88 -28.14 -44.18
C SER A 319 -32.46 -26.67 -44.09
N ARG A 320 -33.27 -25.82 -44.69
CA ARG A 320 -33.23 -24.35 -44.64
C ARG A 320 -33.81 -23.91 -43.29
N PRO A 321 -33.20 -23.00 -42.50
CA PRO A 321 -33.95 -22.30 -41.47
C PRO A 321 -34.76 -21.17 -42.11
N LYS A 322 -36.08 -21.22 -41.95
CA LYS A 322 -37.01 -20.15 -42.32
C LYS A 322 -36.78 -18.93 -41.42
N GLN A 323 -36.88 -17.78 -42.05
CA GLN A 323 -36.94 -16.46 -41.45
C GLN A 323 -38.12 -16.33 -40.47
N GLN A 324 -37.82 -15.56 -39.44
CA GLN A 324 -38.69 -14.92 -38.48
C GLN A 324 -39.63 -13.92 -39.18
N ALA A 325 -40.92 -13.96 -38.85
CA ALA A 325 -41.85 -12.86 -39.04
C ALA A 325 -42.92 -12.92 -37.93
N SER A 326 -43.03 -11.82 -37.21
CA SER A 326 -43.94 -11.52 -36.13
C SER A 326 -45.24 -10.87 -36.65
N GLU A 327 -46.32 -11.11 -35.91
CA GLU A 327 -47.60 -10.36 -35.79
C GLU A 327 -48.66 -10.43 -36.92
N PRO A 328 -49.94 -10.08 -36.64
CA PRO A 328 -50.73 -10.16 -35.38
C PRO A 328 -52.19 -10.68 -35.58
N ASP A 329 -52.94 -10.77 -34.47
CA ASP A 329 -54.40 -10.66 -34.24
C ASP A 329 -55.42 -11.30 -35.22
N GLU A 330 -56.31 -12.18 -34.71
CA GLU A 330 -57.79 -12.09 -34.85
C GLU A 330 -58.54 -13.27 -34.17
N PHE A 331 -59.33 -12.92 -33.14
CA PHE A 331 -60.74 -13.26 -32.81
C PHE A 331 -61.43 -14.60 -33.19
N PHE A 332 -62.36 -15.01 -32.30
CA PHE A 332 -63.39 -16.10 -32.30
C PHE A 332 -62.86 -17.54 -32.10
N ASP A 333 -63.42 -18.41 -31.24
CA ASP A 333 -64.69 -18.49 -30.49
C ASP A 333 -64.42 -18.99 -29.05
#